data_AF-F4H244-F1
#
_entry.id   AF-F4H244-F1
#
_cell.length_a   1.000
_cell.length_b   1.000
_cell.length_c   1.000
_cell.angle_alpha   90.00
_cell.angle_beta   90.00
_cell.angle_gamma   90.00
#
_symmetry.space_group_name_H-M   'P 1'
#
loop_
_entity.id
_entity.type
_entity.pdbx_description
1 polymer ?
#
loop_
_entity_poly.entity_id
_entity_poly.type
_entity_poly.pdbx_seq_one_letter_code
_entity_poly.pdbx_strand_id
1 'polypeptide(L)'
;MDDADGGAATTGSMGAMDAYLVPADVRALLDGGAFRVVAPAGPDGTGWLAAATDGSGRHLEVHVLPTGLDDAVAARVERLRALCHEHLPVLLDAVEIGPGRTALVVEHMPGRSLAELRAERAPLSDGEAVTVAVPVAWALGALHDAGLVHGAVGAATVVVRPDGRPALVDLRSVVLGTGGPPDGDLRRLAATLLAQLPDADVALVAGPARATLRDALEPLAQAPSLTAGQVVDRCFDSAEAEPVRLPDAGALAARDLRAAPPRADPLPRRARPARERRRRSLVVGAVATAGALVTTAALVVGAVVLLGGGDRGATPTVHRQAGVAAGPGGSRDDAVAAAVRLTQERAQVLAAGDAQRLAQVEVVDGPAHRADVAVVAGLAGARLDGLAAEVTHAALADVDPGASADGGAGGRADVEGVGAAGAVDEEDVAVRVTSVMSAHRLLAADGTVSDVPASAPRTVVLVLRWTDAGWRVLDVTDASAA
;
A
#
# COMPACT_ATOMS: atom_id res chain seq x y z
N MET A 1 -45.27 -56.88 2.73
CA MET A 1 -46.66 -56.57 3.11
C MET A 1 -46.58 -55.77 4.39
N ASP A 2 -45.93 -54.60 4.31
CA ASP A 2 -46.41 -53.35 3.66
C ASP A 2 -47.54 -52.77 4.51
N ASP A 3 -47.64 -51.49 4.83
CA ASP A 3 -46.79 -50.30 4.67
C ASP A 3 -47.58 -49.15 5.33
N ALA A 4 -46.88 -48.05 5.70
CA ALA A 4 -47.31 -46.64 5.86
C ALA A 4 -48.53 -46.30 6.77
N ASP A 5 -48.60 -45.16 7.46
CA ASP A 5 -48.22 -43.77 7.17
C ASP A 5 -48.27 -43.01 8.53
N GLY A 6 -47.47 -42.02 8.93
CA GLY A 6 -46.69 -41.02 8.19
C GLY A 6 -47.21 -39.61 8.54
N GLY A 7 -46.74 -39.02 9.64
CA GLY A 7 -47.05 -37.65 10.07
C GLY A 7 -45.80 -36.78 10.07
N ALA A 8 -45.68 -35.92 9.06
CA ALA A 8 -44.51 -35.08 8.78
C ALA A 8 -44.35 -33.92 9.77
N ALA A 9 -43.13 -33.74 10.28
CA ALA A 9 -42.66 -32.50 10.90
C ALA A 9 -41.51 -31.91 10.08
N THR A 10 -41.74 -30.66 9.69
CA THR A 10 -40.97 -29.68 8.92
C THR A 10 -39.45 -29.73 9.08
N THR A 11 -38.74 -30.16 8.02
CA THR A 11 -37.30 -29.99 7.84
C THR A 11 -36.99 -28.58 7.29
N GLY A 12 -36.61 -27.67 8.19
CA GLY A 12 -36.07 -26.35 7.83
C GLY A 12 -34.59 -26.44 7.44
N SER A 13 -34.31 -26.25 6.15
CA SER A 13 -33.08 -25.67 5.58
C SER A 13 -31.73 -26.01 6.23
N MET A 14 -31.28 -27.26 6.07
CA MET A 14 -29.91 -27.71 6.36
C MET A 14 -29.07 -27.75 5.08
N GLY A 15 -28.79 -26.59 4.48
CA GLY A 15 -28.18 -26.48 3.15
C GLY A 15 -27.28 -25.26 2.99
N ALA A 16 -26.28 -25.09 3.87
CA ALA A 16 -25.21 -24.10 3.71
C ALA A 16 -23.98 -24.39 4.59
N MET A 17 -23.66 -25.67 4.87
CA MET A 17 -22.78 -26.04 6.00
C MET A 17 -21.45 -26.73 5.64
N ASP A 18 -20.95 -26.64 4.40
CA ASP A 18 -19.73 -27.38 4.01
C ASP A 18 -18.80 -26.65 3.02
N ALA A 19 -18.61 -25.33 3.18
CA ALA A 19 -17.59 -24.60 2.42
C ALA A 19 -16.25 -24.49 3.18
N TYR A 20 -16.24 -24.76 4.48
CA TYR A 20 -15.08 -24.66 5.34
C TYR A 20 -14.99 -25.96 6.13
N LEU A 21 -13.88 -26.70 6.03
CA LEU A 21 -13.65 -27.89 6.85
C LEU A 21 -13.54 -27.45 8.32
N VAL A 22 -14.67 -27.47 9.03
CA VAL A 22 -14.74 -27.13 10.47
C VAL A 22 -14.69 -28.43 11.28
N PRO A 23 -13.68 -28.62 12.14
CA PRO A 23 -13.61 -29.75 13.06
C PRO A 23 -14.87 -29.87 13.94
N ALA A 24 -15.27 -31.10 14.26
CA ALA A 24 -16.52 -31.36 15.00
C ALA A 24 -16.52 -30.75 16.41
N ASP A 25 -15.35 -30.69 17.04
CA ASP A 25 -15.13 -30.10 18.36
C ASP A 25 -15.22 -28.57 18.33
N VAL A 26 -14.65 -27.91 17.32
CA VAL A 26 -14.82 -26.47 17.06
C VAL A 26 -16.29 -26.14 16.77
N ARG A 27 -16.97 -26.98 16.01
CA ARG A 27 -18.41 -26.82 15.76
C ARG A 27 -19.23 -26.94 17.04
N ALA A 28 -18.96 -27.96 17.87
CA ALA A 28 -19.65 -28.14 19.14
C ALA A 28 -19.45 -26.95 20.10
N LEU A 29 -18.23 -26.39 20.15
CA LEU A 29 -17.93 -25.17 20.90
C LEU A 29 -18.80 -23.99 20.42
N LEU A 30 -18.84 -23.76 19.10
CA LEU A 30 -19.59 -22.65 18.50
C LEU A 30 -21.10 -22.81 18.64
N ASP A 31 -21.63 -24.03 18.46
CA ASP A 31 -23.05 -24.34 18.62
C ASP A 31 -23.50 -24.07 20.07
N GLY A 32 -22.67 -24.43 21.06
CA GLY A 32 -22.92 -24.13 22.47
C GLY A 32 -22.96 -22.62 22.78
N GLY A 33 -22.26 -21.81 21.99
CA GLY A 33 -22.28 -20.35 22.08
C GLY A 33 -23.31 -19.65 21.19
N ALA A 34 -24.12 -20.40 20.43
CA ALA A 34 -25.03 -19.86 19.40
C ALA A 34 -24.30 -19.06 18.30
N PHE A 35 -23.12 -19.51 17.88
CA PHE A 35 -22.34 -18.96 16.75
C PHE A 35 -22.27 -19.95 15.59
N ARG A 36 -22.14 -19.44 14.36
CA ARG A 36 -21.93 -20.25 13.15
C ARG A 36 -20.73 -19.74 12.37
N VAL A 37 -19.87 -20.64 11.89
CA VAL A 37 -18.76 -20.30 10.99
C VAL A 37 -19.29 -19.68 9.69
N VAL A 38 -18.65 -18.59 9.26
CA VAL A 38 -18.99 -17.84 8.05
C VAL A 38 -17.82 -17.67 7.08
N ALA A 39 -16.56 -17.76 7.55
CA ALA A 39 -15.36 -17.64 6.72
C ALA A 39 -14.13 -18.25 7.45
N PRO A 40 -13.01 -18.53 6.74
CA PRO A 40 -11.71 -18.69 7.39
C PRO A 40 -11.26 -17.37 8.04
N ALA A 41 -10.42 -17.45 9.06
CA ALA A 41 -9.87 -16.29 9.78
C ALA A 41 -8.39 -16.47 10.14
N GLY A 42 -7.79 -15.38 10.57
CA GLY A 42 -6.40 -15.31 10.98
C GLY A 42 -5.41 -15.15 9.81
N PRO A 43 -4.14 -14.80 10.12
CA PRO A 43 -3.11 -14.46 9.14
C PRO A 43 -2.78 -15.58 8.15
N ASP A 44 -2.94 -16.83 8.59
CA ASP A 44 -2.64 -18.04 7.83
C ASP A 44 -3.91 -18.75 7.32
N GLY A 45 -5.10 -18.18 7.57
CA GLY A 45 -6.38 -18.76 7.20
C GLY A 45 -6.72 -20.06 7.92
N THR A 46 -6.02 -20.39 9.01
CA THR A 46 -6.21 -21.65 9.75
C THR A 46 -7.29 -21.57 10.83
N GLY A 47 -7.72 -20.35 11.18
CA GLY A 47 -8.81 -20.10 12.11
C GLY A 47 -10.17 -19.99 11.43
N TRP A 48 -11.21 -19.75 12.22
CA TRP A 48 -12.58 -19.61 11.74
C TRP A 48 -13.22 -18.32 12.23
N LEU A 49 -13.75 -17.52 11.31
CA LEU A 49 -14.65 -16.42 11.61
C LEU A 49 -16.05 -16.99 11.85
N ALA A 50 -16.64 -16.70 13.00
CA ALA A 50 -17.99 -17.10 13.33
C ALA A 50 -18.87 -15.89 13.63
N ALA A 51 -20.12 -15.94 13.15
CA ALA A 51 -21.13 -14.92 13.39
C ALA A 51 -22.19 -15.43 14.37
N ALA A 52 -22.68 -14.57 15.24
CA ALA A 52 -23.77 -14.89 16.15
C ALA A 52 -25.06 -15.22 15.37
N THR A 53 -25.76 -16.26 15.81
CA THR A 53 -27.01 -16.74 15.17
C THR A 53 -28.24 -15.93 15.57
N ASP A 54 -28.12 -15.08 16.58
CA ASP A 54 -29.16 -14.19 17.10
C ASP A 54 -29.44 -12.97 16.21
N GLY A 55 -28.68 -12.79 15.12
CA GLY A 55 -28.80 -11.63 14.23
C GLY A 55 -28.18 -10.35 14.78
N SER A 56 -27.46 -10.40 15.90
CA SER A 56 -26.79 -9.24 16.51
C SER A 56 -25.66 -8.64 15.66
N GLY A 57 -25.20 -9.36 14.64
CA GLY A 57 -24.04 -8.96 13.83
C GLY A 57 -22.71 -9.09 14.56
N ARG A 58 -22.69 -9.69 15.76
CA ARG A 58 -21.45 -9.98 16.50
C ARG A 58 -20.65 -11.05 15.78
N HIS A 59 -19.35 -10.82 15.66
CA HIS A 59 -18.39 -11.76 15.10
C HIS A 59 -17.30 -12.07 16.10
N LEU A 60 -16.80 -13.30 16.06
CA LEU A 60 -15.64 -13.75 16.81
C LEU A 60 -14.76 -14.62 15.92
N GLU A 61 -13.50 -14.79 16.30
CA GLU A 61 -12.61 -15.76 15.67
C GLU A 61 -12.30 -16.91 16.62
N VAL A 62 -12.18 -18.11 16.06
CA VAL A 62 -11.72 -19.30 16.78
C VAL A 62 -10.40 -19.77 16.18
N HIS A 63 -9.39 -19.91 17.05
CA HIS A 63 -8.06 -20.40 16.70
C HIS A 63 -7.75 -21.65 17.53
N VAL A 64 -7.31 -22.73 16.89
CA VAL A 64 -6.98 -23.97 17.61
C VAL A 64 -5.48 -24.09 17.77
N LEU A 65 -5.04 -24.22 19.02
CA LEU A 65 -3.65 -24.44 19.39
C LEU A 65 -3.36 -25.93 19.65
N PRO A 66 -2.20 -26.43 19.23
CA PRO A 66 -1.74 -27.79 19.56
C PRO A 66 -1.12 -27.84 20.98
N THR A 67 -1.84 -27.33 21.98
CA THR A 67 -1.46 -27.38 23.40
C THR A 67 -2.66 -27.67 24.28
N GLY A 68 -2.43 -28.34 25.42
CA GLY A 68 -3.42 -28.42 26.50
C GLY A 68 -3.42 -27.13 27.35
N LEU A 69 -4.43 -26.99 28.20
CA LEU A 69 -4.53 -25.92 29.20
C LEU A 69 -3.82 -26.32 30.50
N ASP A 70 -2.50 -26.44 30.46
CA ASP A 70 -1.69 -26.62 31.68
C ASP A 70 -1.61 -25.33 32.51
N ASP A 71 -1.03 -25.41 33.71
CA ASP A 71 -0.90 -24.26 34.63
C ASP A 71 -0.17 -23.07 34.00
N ALA A 72 0.81 -23.32 33.12
CA ALA A 72 1.59 -22.25 32.49
C ALA A 72 0.78 -21.54 31.39
N VAL A 73 0.05 -22.30 30.57
CA VAL A 73 -0.87 -21.77 29.56
C VAL A 73 -2.03 -21.03 30.23
N ALA A 74 -2.65 -21.62 31.26
CA ALA A 74 -3.71 -21.00 32.03
C ALA A 74 -3.28 -19.66 32.65
N ALA A 75 -2.08 -19.60 33.24
CA ALA A 75 -1.54 -18.35 33.78
C ALA A 75 -1.34 -17.27 32.71
N ARG A 76 -0.96 -17.61 31.47
CA ARG A 76 -0.87 -16.65 30.36
C ARG A 76 -2.25 -16.19 29.90
N VAL A 77 -3.20 -17.11 29.77
CA VAL A 77 -4.59 -16.82 29.42
C VAL A 77 -5.20 -15.83 30.40
N GLU A 78 -5.01 -16.01 31.71
CA GLU A 78 -5.56 -15.11 32.72
C GLU A 78 -4.92 -13.71 32.67
N ARG A 79 -3.61 -13.61 32.46
CA ARG A 79 -2.96 -12.30 32.26
C ARG A 79 -3.47 -11.61 30.99
N LEU A 80 -3.68 -12.37 29.92
CA LEU A 80 -4.16 -11.84 28.64
C LEU A 80 -5.63 -11.40 28.73
N ARG A 81 -6.48 -12.13 29.45
CA ARG A 81 -7.88 -11.75 29.73
C ARG A 81 -7.99 -10.48 30.56
N ALA A 82 -7.05 -10.24 31.47
CA ALA A 82 -7.01 -9.02 32.27
C ALA A 82 -6.57 -7.78 31.46
N LEU A 83 -6.01 -7.97 30.26
CA LEU A 83 -5.54 -6.90 29.41
C LEU A 83 -6.68 -6.39 28.51
N CYS A 84 -7.03 -5.11 28.65
CA CYS A 84 -7.95 -4.41 27.78
C CYS A 84 -7.22 -3.25 27.11
N HIS A 85 -7.03 -3.31 25.79
CA HIS A 85 -6.32 -2.28 25.03
C HIS A 85 -7.00 -2.10 23.68
N GLU A 86 -7.19 -0.86 23.23
CA GLU A 86 -7.97 -0.54 22.03
C GLU A 86 -7.41 -1.17 20.73
N HIS A 87 -6.09 -1.32 20.68
CA HIS A 87 -5.36 -1.86 19.53
C HIS A 87 -5.01 -3.36 19.67
N LEU A 88 -5.66 -4.09 20.57
CA LEU A 88 -5.56 -5.54 20.72
C LEU A 88 -6.97 -6.15 20.76
N PRO A 89 -7.20 -7.33 20.15
CA PRO A 89 -8.46 -8.05 20.33
C PRO A 89 -8.60 -8.56 21.76
N VAL A 90 -9.83 -8.56 22.28
CA VAL A 90 -10.12 -9.19 23.58
C VAL A 90 -10.12 -10.71 23.45
N LEU A 91 -9.42 -11.39 24.36
CA LEU A 91 -9.55 -12.84 24.54
C LEU A 91 -10.85 -13.15 25.30
N LEU A 92 -11.85 -13.67 24.58
CA LEU A 92 -13.17 -13.98 25.13
C LEU A 92 -13.14 -15.30 25.90
N ASP A 93 -12.55 -16.34 25.31
CA ASP A 93 -12.46 -17.65 25.95
C ASP A 93 -11.22 -18.45 25.53
N ALA A 94 -10.82 -19.40 26.38
CA ALA A 94 -9.81 -20.40 26.08
C ALA A 94 -10.31 -21.76 26.62
N VAL A 95 -10.63 -22.68 25.72
CA VAL A 95 -11.35 -23.92 26.03
C VAL A 95 -10.57 -25.11 25.54
N GLU A 96 -10.34 -26.11 26.39
CA GLU A 96 -9.81 -27.40 25.94
C GLU A 96 -10.88 -28.14 25.15
N ILE A 97 -10.63 -28.37 23.86
CA ILE A 97 -11.59 -29.00 22.93
C ILE A 97 -11.25 -30.47 22.63
N GLY A 98 -10.16 -30.96 23.21
CA GLY A 98 -9.70 -32.33 23.11
C GLY A 98 -8.29 -32.48 23.69
N PRO A 99 -7.78 -33.71 23.82
CA PRO A 99 -6.48 -33.96 24.43
C PRO A 99 -5.37 -33.15 23.76
N GLY A 100 -4.73 -32.27 24.54
CA GLY A 100 -3.63 -31.43 24.06
C GLY A 100 -4.03 -30.40 23.01
N ARG A 101 -5.31 -30.00 22.96
CA ARG A 101 -5.82 -28.98 22.04
C ARG A 101 -6.69 -27.95 22.74
N THR A 102 -6.33 -26.69 22.56
CA THR A 102 -7.03 -25.55 23.15
C THR A 102 -7.59 -24.67 22.03
N ALA A 103 -8.89 -24.38 22.07
CA ALA A 103 -9.51 -23.36 21.25
C ALA A 103 -9.41 -22.00 21.96
N LEU A 104 -8.87 -21.00 21.26
CA LEU A 104 -8.96 -19.60 21.65
C LEU A 104 -10.13 -18.96 20.93
N VAL A 105 -11.04 -18.37 21.69
CA VAL A 105 -12.15 -17.57 21.20
C VAL A 105 -11.78 -16.11 21.41
N VAL A 106 -11.60 -15.37 20.33
CA VAL A 106 -11.13 -13.97 20.37
C VAL A 106 -12.12 -13.06 19.66
N GLU A 107 -12.15 -11.80 20.08
CA GLU A 107 -12.85 -10.75 19.36
C GLU A 107 -12.37 -10.68 17.90
N HIS A 108 -13.31 -10.56 16.97
CA HIS A 108 -12.98 -10.31 15.57
C HIS A 108 -12.72 -8.81 15.35
N MET A 109 -11.53 -8.49 14.85
CA MET A 109 -11.17 -7.12 14.46
C MET A 109 -11.42 -6.94 12.96
N PRO A 110 -12.52 -6.29 12.54
CA PRO A 110 -12.81 -6.11 11.12
C PRO A 110 -11.78 -5.17 10.50
N GLY A 111 -11.34 -5.44 9.28
CA GLY A 111 -10.40 -4.58 8.56
C GLY A 111 -9.60 -5.31 7.50
N ARG A 112 -8.50 -4.69 7.08
CA ARG A 112 -7.51 -5.26 6.16
C ARG A 112 -6.15 -5.30 6.80
N SER A 113 -5.47 -6.43 6.69
CA SER A 113 -4.08 -6.56 7.13
C SER A 113 -3.16 -5.66 6.28
N LEU A 114 -2.01 -5.25 6.83
CA LEU A 114 -1.00 -4.53 6.05
C LEU A 114 -0.55 -5.36 4.83
N ALA A 115 -0.49 -6.68 4.96
CA ALA A 115 -0.17 -7.57 3.85
C ALA A 115 -1.20 -7.46 2.70
N GLU A 116 -2.50 -7.42 3.02
CA GLU A 116 -3.55 -7.19 2.03
C GLU A 116 -3.49 -5.78 1.44
N LEU A 117 -3.31 -4.77 2.27
CA LEU A 117 -3.18 -3.38 1.81
C LEU A 117 -2.00 -3.23 0.84
N ARG A 118 -0.84 -3.83 1.14
CA ARG A 118 0.34 -3.83 0.26
C ARG A 118 0.09 -4.49 -1.08
N ALA A 119 -0.74 -5.53 -1.11
CA ALA A 119 -1.12 -6.21 -2.34
C ALA A 119 -2.18 -5.42 -3.15
N GLU A 120 -2.91 -4.51 -2.50
CA GLU A 120 -4.06 -3.80 -3.07
C GLU A 120 -3.77 -2.40 -3.55
N ARG A 121 -2.75 -1.75 -2.98
CA ARG A 121 -2.42 -0.35 -3.25
C ARG A 121 -0.92 -0.10 -3.17
N ALA A 122 -0.56 1.15 -3.51
CA ALA A 122 0.77 1.69 -3.28
C ALA A 122 1.22 1.50 -1.82
N PRO A 123 2.55 1.47 -1.56
CA PRO A 123 3.11 1.43 -0.21
C PRO A 123 2.52 2.53 0.69
N LEU A 124 2.66 2.36 2.00
CA LEU A 124 2.26 3.40 2.96
C LEU A 124 3.14 4.64 2.74
N SER A 125 2.57 5.85 2.87
CA SER A 125 3.39 7.04 3.13
C SER A 125 4.03 6.95 4.52
N ASP A 126 5.03 7.79 4.77
CA ASP A 126 5.63 7.91 6.10
C ASP A 126 4.57 8.25 7.16
N GLY A 127 3.66 9.18 6.87
CA GLY A 127 2.59 9.55 7.81
C GLY A 127 1.56 8.44 8.06
N GLU A 128 1.18 7.67 7.02
CA GLU A 128 0.31 6.50 7.18
C GLU A 128 1.01 5.42 8.02
N ALA A 129 2.31 5.24 7.84
CA ALA A 129 3.10 4.31 8.64
C ALA A 129 3.25 4.77 10.10
N VAL A 130 3.36 6.07 10.40
CA VAL A 130 3.32 6.60 11.78
C VAL A 130 1.97 6.28 12.44
N THR A 131 0.85 6.47 11.73
CA THR A 131 -0.50 6.14 12.21
C THR A 131 -0.65 4.65 12.56
N VAL A 132 0.11 3.78 11.90
CA VAL A 132 0.16 2.34 12.23
C VAL A 132 1.14 2.05 13.36
N ALA A 133 2.34 2.61 13.29
CA ALA A 133 3.47 2.29 14.16
C ALA A 133 3.19 2.64 15.62
N VAL A 134 2.72 3.86 15.88
CA VAL A 134 2.57 4.40 17.24
C VAL A 134 1.56 3.58 18.05
N PRO A 135 0.31 3.32 17.57
CA PRO A 135 -0.64 2.59 18.38
C PRO A 135 -0.29 1.11 18.55
N VAL A 136 0.37 0.50 17.57
CA VAL A 136 0.86 -0.89 17.67
C VAL A 136 2.03 -0.98 18.65
N ALA A 137 2.94 -0.01 18.67
CA ALA A 137 4.01 0.05 19.65
C ALA A 137 3.47 0.17 21.09
N TRP A 138 2.45 0.99 21.32
CA TRP A 138 1.76 1.06 22.61
C TRP A 138 1.05 -0.25 23.01
N ALA A 139 0.37 -0.90 22.06
CA ALA A 139 -0.22 -2.21 22.28
C ALA A 139 0.81 -3.26 22.74
N LEU A 140 1.97 -3.26 22.08
CA LEU A 140 3.09 -4.11 22.46
C LEU A 140 3.63 -3.76 23.86
N GLY A 141 3.80 -2.47 24.17
CA GLY A 141 4.17 -2.02 25.52
C GLY A 141 3.21 -2.54 26.59
N ALA A 142 1.90 -2.46 26.35
CA ALA A 142 0.89 -2.95 27.29
C ALA A 142 0.95 -4.48 27.49
N LEU A 143 1.20 -5.26 26.42
CA LEU A 143 1.46 -6.70 26.53
C LEU A 143 2.72 -6.98 27.36
N HIS A 144 3.80 -6.25 27.07
CA HIS A 144 5.10 -6.43 27.73
C HIS A 144 5.02 -6.10 29.22
N ASP A 145 4.30 -5.05 29.60
CA ASP A 145 4.04 -4.68 30.99
C ASP A 145 3.24 -5.75 31.74
N ALA A 146 2.37 -6.49 31.05
CA ALA A 146 1.65 -7.66 31.58
C ALA A 146 2.50 -8.95 31.61
N GLY A 147 3.79 -8.88 31.24
CA GLY A 147 4.68 -10.05 31.17
C GLY A 147 4.28 -11.03 30.05
N LEU A 148 3.73 -10.50 28.96
CA LEU A 148 3.33 -11.24 27.76
C LEU A 148 4.11 -10.71 26.56
N VAL A 149 4.42 -11.58 25.61
CA VAL A 149 5.11 -11.22 24.36
C VAL A 149 4.24 -11.68 23.21
N HIS A 150 4.00 -10.81 22.22
CA HIS A 150 3.16 -11.13 21.07
C HIS A 150 3.78 -12.25 20.23
N GLY A 151 5.08 -12.16 19.93
CA GLY A 151 5.87 -13.21 19.30
C GLY A 151 5.63 -13.41 17.79
N ALA A 152 4.66 -12.71 17.19
CA ALA A 152 4.24 -12.90 15.81
C ALA A 152 3.87 -11.58 15.10
N VAL A 153 4.53 -10.48 15.48
CA VAL A 153 4.34 -9.19 14.82
C VAL A 153 4.78 -9.27 13.35
N GLY A 154 3.91 -8.88 12.43
CA GLY A 154 4.10 -9.01 10.99
C GLY A 154 3.00 -8.32 10.19
N ALA A 155 3.19 -8.19 8.88
CA ALA A 155 2.22 -7.50 8.02
C ALA A 155 0.83 -8.16 7.99
N ALA A 156 0.78 -9.48 8.19
CA ALA A 156 -0.48 -10.23 8.24
C ALA A 156 -1.18 -10.18 9.62
N THR A 157 -0.49 -9.71 10.67
CA THR A 157 -1.03 -9.60 12.04
C THR A 157 -1.37 -8.17 12.44
N VAL A 158 -1.05 -7.16 11.62
CA VAL A 158 -1.50 -5.79 11.83
C VAL A 158 -2.65 -5.49 10.89
N VAL A 159 -3.86 -5.30 11.45
CA VAL A 159 -5.10 -5.02 10.72
C VAL A 159 -5.45 -3.54 10.86
N VAL A 160 -5.70 -2.87 9.74
CA VAL A 160 -6.28 -1.52 9.72
C VAL A 160 -7.79 -1.63 9.62
N ARG A 161 -8.47 -1.16 10.65
CA ARG A 161 -9.92 -1.20 10.78
C ARG A 161 -10.60 -0.18 9.86
N PRO A 162 -11.90 -0.32 9.56
CA PRO A 162 -12.65 0.64 8.72
C PRO A 162 -12.63 2.09 9.21
N ASP A 163 -12.40 2.32 10.50
CA ASP A 163 -12.24 3.64 11.12
C ASP A 163 -10.80 4.20 11.01
N GLY A 164 -9.91 3.50 10.32
CA GLY A 164 -8.51 3.86 10.09
C GLY A 164 -7.57 3.47 11.23
N ARG A 165 -8.06 2.91 12.33
CA ARG A 165 -7.22 2.55 13.48
C ARG A 165 -6.55 1.18 13.27
N PRO A 166 -5.24 1.02 13.55
CA PRO A 166 -4.59 -0.27 13.49
C PRO A 166 -4.97 -1.13 14.70
N ALA A 167 -4.92 -2.45 14.55
CA ALA A 167 -5.05 -3.42 15.62
C ALA A 167 -4.05 -4.56 15.38
N LEU A 168 -3.36 -4.97 16.43
CA LEU A 168 -2.44 -6.09 16.39
C LEU A 168 -3.20 -7.36 16.81
N VAL A 169 -3.41 -8.27 15.85
CA VAL A 169 -4.20 -9.49 16.01
C VAL A 169 -3.31 -10.74 16.08
N ASP A 170 -3.93 -11.91 16.26
CA ASP A 170 -3.27 -13.21 16.42
C ASP A 170 -2.56 -13.41 17.77
N LEU A 171 -3.36 -13.73 18.80
CA LEU A 171 -2.88 -13.97 20.17
C LEU A 171 -2.34 -15.40 20.39
N ARG A 172 -2.23 -16.23 19.35
CA ARG A 172 -1.83 -17.65 19.49
C ARG A 172 -0.45 -17.80 20.12
N SER A 173 0.52 -17.03 19.63
CA SER A 173 1.91 -17.05 20.12
C SER A 173 2.04 -16.51 21.55
N VAL A 174 1.17 -15.60 21.97
CA VAL A 174 1.09 -15.11 23.35
C VAL A 174 0.75 -16.26 24.30
N VAL A 175 -0.28 -17.04 23.95
CA VAL A 175 -0.75 -18.17 24.77
C VAL A 175 0.26 -19.33 24.76
N LEU A 176 0.81 -19.65 23.60
CA LEU A 176 1.86 -20.66 23.46
C LEU A 176 3.17 -20.27 24.17
N GLY A 177 3.39 -18.98 24.41
CA GLY A 177 4.63 -18.49 25.02
C GLY A 177 5.86 -18.72 24.14
N THR A 178 5.68 -18.72 22.82
CA THR A 178 6.76 -18.94 21.83
C THR A 178 7.51 -17.66 21.49
N GLY A 179 7.06 -16.51 22.02
CA GLY A 179 7.74 -15.23 21.88
C GLY A 179 9.12 -15.23 22.53
N GLY A 180 10.07 -14.57 21.88
CA GLY A 180 11.38 -14.26 22.45
C GLY A 180 11.32 -13.09 23.45
N PRO A 181 12.40 -12.31 23.61
CA PRO A 181 12.36 -11.14 24.47
C PRO A 181 11.40 -10.05 23.93
N PRO A 182 10.83 -9.19 24.81
CA PRO A 182 9.87 -8.15 24.45
C PRO A 182 10.34 -7.21 23.31
N ASP A 183 11.60 -6.80 23.35
CA ASP A 183 12.22 -5.95 22.33
C ASP A 183 12.25 -6.59 20.93
N GLY A 184 12.15 -7.92 20.86
CA GLY A 184 11.99 -8.67 19.61
C GLY A 184 10.69 -8.36 18.88
N ASP A 185 9.59 -8.07 19.59
CA ASP A 185 8.35 -7.63 18.96
C ASP A 185 8.50 -6.24 18.33
N LEU A 186 9.19 -5.33 19.01
CA LEU A 186 9.40 -3.97 18.53
C LEU A 186 10.35 -3.94 17.32
N ARG A 187 11.39 -4.78 17.30
CA ARG A 187 12.22 -4.98 16.11
C ARG A 187 11.41 -5.54 14.93
N ARG A 188 10.54 -6.51 15.19
CA ARG A 188 9.64 -7.06 14.16
C ARG A 188 8.64 -6.02 13.65
N LEU A 189 8.13 -5.14 14.52
CA LEU A 189 7.30 -4.00 14.11
C LEU A 189 8.06 -3.08 13.15
N ALA A 190 9.27 -2.65 13.53
CA ALA A 190 10.11 -1.80 12.68
C ALA A 190 10.40 -2.47 11.32
N ALA A 191 10.81 -3.74 11.31
CA ALA A 191 11.05 -4.49 10.08
C ALA A 191 9.78 -4.65 9.22
N THR A 192 8.62 -4.86 9.85
CA THR A 192 7.33 -4.95 9.17
C THR A 192 7.01 -3.65 8.45
N LEU A 193 7.13 -2.52 9.15
CA LEU A 193 6.85 -1.18 8.60
C LEU A 193 7.83 -0.82 7.48
N LEU A 194 9.12 -1.12 7.63
CA LEU A 194 10.12 -0.94 6.56
C LEU A 194 9.74 -1.67 5.27
N ALA A 195 9.10 -2.84 5.37
CA ALA A 195 8.60 -3.59 4.21
C ALA A 195 7.30 -3.01 3.61
N GLN A 196 6.59 -2.15 4.35
CA GLN A 196 5.37 -1.46 3.89
C GLN A 196 5.65 -0.08 3.27
N LEU A 197 6.82 0.49 3.54
CA LEU A 197 7.27 1.77 3.01
C LEU A 197 7.83 1.63 1.58
N PRO A 198 7.91 2.71 0.78
CA PRO A 198 8.58 2.69 -0.53
C PRO A 198 10.04 2.28 -0.39
N ASP A 199 10.57 1.56 -1.38
CA ASP A 199 11.98 1.19 -1.41
C ASP A 199 12.87 2.45 -1.45
N ALA A 200 14.06 2.37 -0.86
CA ALA A 200 14.98 3.50 -0.73
C ALA A 200 15.30 4.17 -2.09
N ASP A 201 15.33 3.38 -3.16
CA ASP A 201 15.59 3.85 -4.53
C ASP A 201 14.46 4.71 -5.11
N VAL A 202 13.23 4.55 -4.61
CA VAL A 202 12.05 5.36 -5.02
C VAL A 202 11.92 6.63 -4.16
N ALA A 203 12.44 6.61 -2.92
CA ALA A 203 12.47 7.78 -2.05
C ALA A 203 13.46 8.86 -2.52
N LEU A 204 14.54 8.47 -3.22
CA LEU A 204 15.55 9.36 -3.82
C LEU A 204 14.98 10.29 -4.92
N VAL A 205 13.79 9.99 -5.46
CA VAL A 205 13.12 10.80 -6.49
C VAL A 205 12.34 11.98 -5.88
N ALA A 206 12.19 12.06 -4.56
CA ALA A 206 11.33 13.02 -3.88
C ALA A 206 11.99 14.33 -3.39
N GLY A 207 13.28 14.56 -3.65
CA GLY A 207 14.00 15.72 -3.11
C GLY A 207 14.32 15.57 -1.60
N PRO A 208 14.93 16.58 -0.95
CA PRO A 208 15.54 16.44 0.36
C PRO A 208 14.44 16.42 1.42
N ALA A 209 13.97 15.22 1.75
CA ALA A 209 13.12 15.03 2.90
C ALA A 209 13.92 15.33 4.18
N ARG A 210 13.23 15.84 5.20
CA ARG A 210 13.54 15.50 6.61
C ARG A 210 13.86 14.01 6.71
N ALA A 211 14.63 13.60 7.72
CA ALA A 211 14.91 12.18 7.98
C ALA A 211 13.63 11.35 7.75
N THR A 212 13.66 10.45 6.78
CA THR A 212 12.47 9.70 6.41
C THR A 212 12.10 8.77 7.54
N LEU A 213 10.85 8.32 7.62
CA LEU A 213 10.49 7.32 8.60
C LEU A 213 11.32 6.04 8.41
N ARG A 214 11.69 5.71 7.16
CA ARG A 214 12.62 4.61 6.86
C ARG A 214 13.96 4.79 7.59
N ASP A 215 14.59 5.96 7.47
CA ASP A 215 15.87 6.25 8.14
C ASP A 215 15.77 6.16 9.67
N ALA A 216 14.59 6.48 10.22
CA ALA A 216 14.35 6.38 11.65
C ALA A 216 14.10 4.94 12.13
N LEU A 217 13.43 4.11 11.33
CA LEU A 217 13.08 2.73 11.70
C LEU A 217 14.23 1.74 11.50
N GLU A 218 15.12 1.97 10.53
CA GLU A 218 16.21 1.06 10.19
C GLU A 218 17.19 0.80 11.35
N PRO A 219 17.63 1.83 12.13
CA PRO A 219 18.40 1.62 13.35
C PRO A 219 17.62 0.84 14.42
N LEU A 220 16.30 1.04 14.52
CA LEU A 220 15.47 0.37 15.53
C LEU A 220 15.33 -1.12 15.24
N ALA A 221 15.20 -1.49 13.96
CA ALA A 221 15.15 -2.89 13.54
C ALA A 221 16.41 -3.69 13.94
N GLN A 222 17.55 -2.99 14.10
CA GLN A 222 18.84 -3.56 14.47
C GLN A 222 19.23 -3.29 15.93
N ALA A 223 18.43 -2.54 16.68
CA ALA A 223 18.78 -2.12 18.04
C ALA A 223 18.88 -3.33 18.99
N PRO A 224 19.93 -3.40 19.83
CA PRO A 224 20.14 -4.52 20.74
C PRO A 224 19.09 -4.58 21.87
N SER A 225 18.54 -3.43 22.24
CA SER A 225 17.42 -3.29 23.15
C SER A 225 16.53 -2.15 22.68
N LEU A 226 15.22 -2.28 22.91
CA LEU A 226 14.24 -1.33 22.42
C LEU A 226 13.02 -1.30 23.34
N THR A 227 12.47 -0.12 23.57
CA THR A 227 11.19 0.08 24.29
C THR A 227 10.13 0.66 23.37
N ALA A 228 8.86 0.47 23.71
CA ALA A 228 7.75 1.03 22.95
C ALA A 228 7.87 2.57 22.84
N GLY A 229 8.25 3.25 23.93
CA GLY A 229 8.47 4.69 23.93
C GLY A 229 9.53 5.14 22.92
N GLN A 230 10.65 4.43 22.82
CA GLN A 230 11.69 4.75 21.84
C GLN A 230 11.21 4.63 20.39
N VAL A 231 10.33 3.67 20.09
CA VAL A 231 9.72 3.56 18.75
C VAL A 231 8.79 4.74 18.49
N VAL A 232 7.97 5.10 19.47
CA VAL A 232 6.99 6.18 19.37
C VAL A 232 7.67 7.53 19.17
N ASP A 233 8.66 7.85 20.02
CA ASP A 233 9.42 9.12 19.94
C ASP A 233 10.06 9.26 18.55
N ARG A 234 10.69 8.19 18.05
CA ARG A 234 11.30 8.18 16.72
C ARG A 234 10.30 8.36 15.59
N CYS A 235 9.10 7.80 15.70
CA CYS A 235 8.07 7.99 14.68
C CYS A 235 7.61 9.44 14.61
N PHE A 236 7.32 10.06 15.77
CA PHE A 236 6.87 11.45 15.83
C PHE A 236 7.95 12.46 15.42
N ASP A 237 9.22 12.17 15.70
CA ASP A 237 10.34 13.02 15.27
C ASP A 237 10.54 13.00 13.73
N SER A 238 10.02 11.98 13.05
CA SER A 238 10.28 11.73 11.62
C SER A 238 9.19 12.27 10.69
N ALA A 239 7.92 12.00 11.00
CA ALA A 239 6.80 12.39 10.15
C ALA A 239 5.52 12.67 10.96
N GLU A 240 4.67 13.54 10.43
CA GLU A 240 3.33 13.78 10.97
C GLU A 240 2.40 12.61 10.61
N ALA A 241 1.51 12.24 11.53
CA ALA A 241 0.58 11.13 11.33
C ALA A 241 -0.49 11.48 10.27
N GLU A 242 -0.66 10.60 9.28
CA GLU A 242 -1.66 10.74 8.21
C GLU A 242 -2.68 9.59 8.25
N PRO A 243 -3.96 9.81 7.90
CA PRO A 243 -4.95 8.74 7.83
C PRO A 243 -4.58 7.66 6.81
N VAL A 244 -4.66 6.39 7.23
CA VAL A 244 -4.42 5.25 6.34
C VAL A 244 -5.52 5.16 5.28
N ARG A 245 -5.16 5.26 4.01
CA ARG A 245 -6.11 5.15 2.90
C ARG A 245 -6.55 3.71 2.66
N LEU A 246 -7.79 3.39 2.98
CA LEU A 246 -8.37 2.07 2.69
C LEU A 246 -8.90 2.01 1.24
N PRO A 247 -8.79 0.86 0.54
CA PRO A 247 -9.40 0.69 -0.77
C PRO A 247 -10.92 0.86 -0.72
N ASP A 248 -11.52 1.33 -1.82
CA ASP A 248 -12.96 1.59 -1.91
C ASP A 248 -13.80 0.34 -1.57
N ALA A 249 -14.78 0.52 -0.67
CA ALA A 249 -15.65 -0.56 -0.20
C ALA A 249 -16.36 -1.36 -1.33
N GLY A 250 -16.68 -0.70 -2.45
CA GLY A 250 -17.26 -1.36 -3.62
C GLY A 250 -16.28 -2.26 -4.38
N ALA A 251 -15.01 -1.85 -4.47
CA ALA A 251 -13.94 -2.66 -5.05
C ALA A 251 -13.64 -3.87 -4.16
N LEU A 252 -13.69 -3.70 -2.83
CA LEU A 252 -13.54 -4.75 -1.83
C LEU A 252 -14.64 -5.81 -1.96
N ALA A 253 -15.91 -5.40 -1.95
CA ALA A 253 -17.04 -6.34 -2.05
C ALA A 253 -17.00 -7.15 -3.37
N ALA A 254 -16.67 -6.50 -4.49
CA ALA A 254 -16.56 -7.17 -5.79
C ALA A 254 -15.39 -8.17 -5.86
N ARG A 255 -14.36 -8.00 -5.03
CA ARG A 255 -13.24 -8.93 -4.94
C ARG A 255 -13.52 -10.06 -3.95
N ASP A 256 -14.09 -9.78 -2.79
CA ASP A 256 -14.47 -10.82 -1.82
C ASP A 256 -15.47 -11.81 -2.46
N LEU A 257 -16.39 -11.31 -3.30
CA LEU A 257 -17.28 -12.13 -4.12
C LEU A 257 -16.54 -13.01 -5.14
N ARG A 258 -15.38 -12.56 -5.66
CA ARG A 258 -14.54 -13.32 -6.60
C ARG A 258 -13.61 -14.32 -5.90
N ALA A 259 -13.20 -14.01 -4.68
CA ALA A 259 -12.35 -14.86 -3.85
C ALA A 259 -13.16 -15.93 -3.07
N ALA A 260 -14.46 -15.73 -2.92
CA ALA A 260 -15.34 -16.73 -2.32
C ALA A 260 -15.31 -18.05 -3.12
N PRO A 261 -15.25 -19.21 -2.46
CA PRO A 261 -15.30 -20.49 -3.16
C PRO A 261 -16.59 -20.58 -3.98
N PRO A 262 -16.56 -21.20 -5.17
CA PRO A 262 -17.75 -21.35 -6.00
C PRO A 262 -18.83 -22.04 -5.18
N ARG A 263 -20.04 -21.46 -5.17
CA ARG A 263 -21.21 -22.11 -4.58
C ARG A 263 -21.35 -23.48 -5.24
N ALA A 264 -21.38 -24.54 -4.44
CA ALA A 264 -21.62 -25.88 -4.96
C ALA A 264 -22.88 -25.85 -5.83
N ASP A 265 -22.76 -26.31 -7.08
CA ASP A 265 -23.91 -26.49 -7.96
C ASP A 265 -24.95 -27.34 -7.21
N PRO A 266 -26.24 -26.95 -7.22
CA PRO A 266 -27.27 -27.82 -6.68
C PRO A 266 -27.19 -29.16 -7.42
N LEU A 267 -26.85 -30.22 -6.67
CA LEU A 267 -26.73 -31.58 -7.20
C LEU A 267 -27.90 -31.87 -8.14
N PRO A 268 -27.65 -32.45 -9.33
CA PRO A 268 -28.72 -32.77 -10.26
C PRO A 268 -29.74 -33.64 -9.53
N ARG A 269 -30.98 -33.15 -9.46
CA ARG A 269 -32.12 -33.88 -8.89
C ARG A 269 -32.12 -35.27 -9.51
N ARG A 270 -31.94 -36.31 -8.67
CA ARG A 270 -32.02 -37.71 -9.10
C ARG A 270 -33.30 -37.88 -9.92
N ALA A 271 -33.15 -38.10 -11.22
CA ALA A 271 -34.25 -38.48 -12.07
C ALA A 271 -34.83 -39.79 -11.54
N ARG A 272 -36.15 -39.83 -11.35
CA ARG A 272 -36.89 -41.06 -11.03
C ARG A 272 -36.54 -42.12 -12.09
N PRO A 273 -36.39 -43.40 -11.72
CA PRO A 273 -36.03 -44.44 -12.67
C PRO A 273 -37.17 -44.56 -13.70
N ALA A 274 -36.88 -44.16 -14.95
CA ALA A 274 -37.77 -44.39 -16.06
C ALA A 274 -37.70 -45.87 -16.45
N ARG A 275 -38.88 -46.50 -16.46
CA ARG A 275 -39.09 -47.91 -16.83
C ARG A 275 -38.36 -48.27 -18.11
N GLU A 276 -37.57 -49.33 -18.01
CA GLU A 276 -36.80 -49.96 -19.07
C GLU A 276 -37.71 -50.38 -20.24
N ARG A 277 -37.62 -49.67 -21.36
CA ARG A 277 -38.24 -50.07 -22.63
C ARG A 277 -37.15 -50.58 -23.58
N ARG A 278 -36.96 -51.89 -23.49
CA ARG A 278 -36.20 -52.75 -24.40
C ARG A 278 -36.56 -52.46 -25.86
N ARG A 279 -35.61 -51.95 -26.66
CA ARG A 279 -35.61 -52.12 -28.13
C ARG A 279 -34.18 -52.36 -28.63
N ARG A 280 -34.10 -53.36 -29.50
CA ARG A 280 -32.91 -54.00 -30.08
C ARG A 280 -32.42 -53.28 -31.34
N SER A 281 -31.13 -53.52 -31.65
CA SER A 281 -30.49 -53.50 -32.98
C SER A 281 -30.18 -52.11 -33.56
N LEU A 282 -29.06 -51.83 -34.24
CA LEU A 282 -28.25 -52.59 -35.20
C LEU A 282 -26.77 -52.14 -35.18
N VAL A 283 -25.90 -53.06 -35.62
CA VAL A 283 -24.46 -52.93 -35.91
C VAL A 283 -24.27 -52.35 -37.32
N VAL A 284 -23.31 -51.44 -37.52
CA VAL A 284 -22.45 -51.33 -38.73
C VAL A 284 -21.11 -50.70 -38.31
N GLY A 285 -19.99 -51.30 -38.73
CA GLY A 285 -18.62 -50.78 -38.54
C GLY A 285 -17.89 -50.50 -39.86
N ALA A 286 -16.66 -49.96 -39.74
CA ALA A 286 -15.50 -49.87 -40.67
C ALA A 286 -14.82 -48.48 -40.47
N VAL A 287 -13.56 -48.28 -40.05
CA VAL A 287 -12.19 -48.77 -40.39
C VAL A 287 -11.58 -48.17 -41.68
N ALA A 288 -10.35 -47.64 -41.51
CA ALA A 288 -9.25 -47.35 -42.46
C ALA A 288 -9.33 -46.02 -43.27
N THR A 289 -8.26 -45.26 -43.58
CA THR A 289 -6.78 -45.35 -43.42
C THR A 289 -6.11 -44.01 -43.83
N ALA A 290 -4.83 -43.88 -43.46
CA ALA A 290 -3.77 -42.89 -43.74
C ALA A 290 -3.63 -42.24 -45.15
N GLY A 291 -2.89 -41.10 -45.19
CA GLY A 291 -2.24 -40.54 -46.39
C GLY A 291 -1.46 -39.24 -46.08
N ALA A 292 -0.23 -39.13 -46.61
CA ALA A 292 0.86 -38.25 -46.16
C ALA A 292 1.35 -37.21 -47.22
N LEU A 293 2.45 -36.50 -46.88
CA LEU A 293 3.37 -35.62 -47.66
C LEU A 293 2.98 -34.14 -47.88
N VAL A 294 3.77 -33.09 -47.56
CA VAL A 294 5.23 -32.71 -47.61
C VAL A 294 5.61 -31.87 -48.85
N THR A 295 6.52 -30.89 -48.64
CA THR A 295 7.33 -30.01 -49.55
C THR A 295 6.76 -28.59 -49.80
N THR A 296 7.37 -27.44 -49.45
CA THR A 296 8.72 -26.78 -49.45
C THR A 296 8.89 -25.67 -50.50
N ALA A 297 9.71 -24.67 -50.14
CA ALA A 297 10.52 -23.75 -50.97
C ALA A 297 9.87 -22.41 -51.42
N ALA A 298 10.57 -21.27 -51.55
CA ALA A 298 11.90 -20.82 -51.12
C ALA A 298 12.03 -19.28 -51.35
N LEU A 299 12.91 -18.67 -50.55
CA LEU A 299 13.67 -17.41 -50.67
C LEU A 299 13.88 -16.79 -52.07
N VAL A 300 13.90 -15.44 -52.16
CA VAL A 300 14.99 -14.62 -52.76
C VAL A 300 15.00 -13.18 -52.18
N VAL A 301 16.20 -12.72 -51.85
CA VAL A 301 16.61 -11.36 -51.43
C VAL A 301 16.95 -10.50 -52.66
N GLY A 302 16.64 -9.20 -52.64
CA GLY A 302 17.16 -8.23 -53.61
C GLY A 302 17.05 -6.79 -53.12
N ALA A 303 18.17 -6.21 -52.69
CA ALA A 303 18.35 -4.78 -52.46
C ALA A 303 18.83 -4.09 -53.75
N VAL A 304 18.45 -2.83 -53.97
CA VAL A 304 19.26 -1.69 -54.51
C VAL A 304 18.33 -0.49 -54.84
N VAL A 305 18.39 0.51 -53.95
CA VAL A 305 18.67 1.95 -54.16
C VAL A 305 18.28 2.64 -55.50
N LEU A 306 17.52 3.75 -55.33
CA LEU A 306 17.45 5.05 -56.07
C LEU A 306 16.12 5.48 -56.75
N LEU A 307 15.61 6.60 -56.21
CA LEU A 307 14.83 7.71 -56.77
C LEU A 307 13.28 7.62 -56.87
N GLY A 308 12.64 8.33 -55.93
CA GLY A 308 11.84 9.51 -56.32
C GLY A 308 10.32 9.41 -56.29
N GLY A 309 9.71 9.87 -55.19
CA GLY A 309 8.63 10.87 -55.24
C GLY A 309 7.16 10.41 -55.27
N GLY A 310 6.45 10.74 -54.19
CA GLY A 310 5.00 11.01 -54.13
C GLY A 310 4.08 9.77 -54.07
N ASP A 311 3.00 9.71 -53.30
CA ASP A 311 2.24 10.76 -52.62
C ASP A 311 1.22 10.10 -51.64
N ARG A 312 0.78 10.87 -50.64
CA ARG A 312 -0.46 10.77 -49.81
C ARG A 312 -0.56 9.79 -48.64
N GLY A 313 -0.59 10.40 -47.44
CA GLY A 313 -1.26 9.88 -46.24
C GLY A 313 -1.40 11.00 -45.21
N ALA A 314 -2.64 11.44 -44.97
CA ALA A 314 -2.99 12.61 -44.17
C ALA A 314 -2.73 12.43 -42.66
N THR A 315 -2.34 13.53 -41.99
CA THR A 315 -2.38 13.71 -40.53
C THR A 315 -3.18 14.96 -40.19
N PRO A 316 -3.95 14.97 -39.08
CA PRO A 316 -4.66 16.15 -38.62
C PRO A 316 -3.71 17.10 -37.85
N THR A 317 -4.06 18.37 -37.96
CA THR A 317 -3.29 19.56 -37.62
C THR A 317 -3.27 19.84 -36.11
N VAL A 318 -2.08 19.92 -35.51
CA VAL A 318 -1.85 20.68 -34.26
C VAL A 318 -1.30 22.03 -34.65
N HIS A 319 -1.91 23.11 -34.17
CA HIS A 319 -1.47 24.48 -34.40
C HIS A 319 -0.06 24.70 -33.83
N ARG A 320 0.92 24.80 -34.72
CA ARG A 320 2.26 25.34 -34.45
C ARG A 320 2.17 26.87 -34.56
N GLN A 321 2.18 27.58 -33.44
CA GLN A 321 2.49 29.01 -33.47
C GLN A 321 3.99 29.21 -33.66
N ALA A 322 4.29 30.13 -34.58
CA ALA A 322 5.60 30.43 -35.13
C ALA A 322 6.54 31.07 -34.09
N GLY A 323 7.83 30.77 -34.26
CA GLY A 323 8.89 31.24 -33.38
C GLY A 323 9.06 32.75 -33.38
N VAL A 324 9.36 33.25 -32.18
CA VAL A 324 10.15 34.45 -31.99
C VAL A 324 11.46 33.98 -31.38
N ALA A 325 12.57 34.22 -32.08
CA ALA A 325 13.90 34.02 -31.54
C ALA A 325 14.12 35.05 -30.41
N ALA A 326 13.98 34.62 -29.15
CA ALA A 326 14.38 35.40 -27.99
C ALA A 326 15.80 34.98 -27.58
N GLY A 327 16.66 35.96 -27.32
CA GLY A 327 18.00 35.73 -26.77
C GLY A 327 17.98 35.05 -25.39
N PRO A 328 19.15 34.83 -24.77
CA PRO A 328 19.28 34.10 -23.51
C PRO A 328 18.82 34.96 -22.32
N GLY A 329 17.50 35.13 -22.22
CA GLY A 329 16.81 35.97 -21.24
C GLY A 329 15.39 36.21 -21.73
N GLY A 330 14.47 35.28 -21.43
CA GLY A 330 13.04 35.43 -21.78
C GLY A 330 12.44 36.69 -21.14
N SER A 331 11.30 37.20 -21.65
CA SER A 331 10.66 38.38 -21.07
C SER A 331 10.29 38.16 -19.59
N ARG A 332 10.43 39.19 -18.76
CA ARG A 332 9.93 39.19 -17.36
C ARG A 332 8.40 39.02 -17.32
N ASP A 333 7.72 39.30 -18.43
CA ASP A 333 6.26 39.24 -18.52
C ASP A 333 5.68 37.82 -18.76
N ASP A 334 6.52 36.80 -19.02
CA ASP A 334 6.06 35.45 -19.35
C ASP A 334 6.68 34.37 -18.43
N ALA A 335 6.29 34.44 -17.16
CA ALA A 335 6.70 33.48 -16.13
C ALA A 335 6.21 32.06 -16.40
N VAL A 336 5.05 31.88 -17.06
CA VAL A 336 4.50 30.55 -17.37
C VAL A 336 5.34 29.85 -18.43
N ALA A 337 5.72 30.54 -19.52
CA ALA A 337 6.63 29.96 -20.50
C ALA A 337 8.02 29.67 -19.90
N ALA A 338 8.50 30.55 -19.00
CA ALA A 338 9.73 30.30 -18.27
C ALA A 338 9.65 29.06 -17.38
N ALA A 339 8.54 28.83 -16.69
CA ALA A 339 8.31 27.64 -15.86
C ALA A 339 8.38 26.34 -16.67
N VAL A 340 7.75 26.32 -17.85
CA VAL A 340 7.78 25.15 -18.75
C VAL A 340 9.22 24.86 -19.19
N ARG A 341 9.94 25.88 -19.68
CA ARG A 341 11.32 25.75 -20.13
C ARG A 341 12.22 25.28 -19.00
N LEU A 342 12.16 25.92 -17.83
CA LEU A 342 12.99 25.59 -16.68
C LEU A 342 12.72 24.16 -16.18
N THR A 343 11.46 23.70 -16.20
CA THR A 343 11.11 22.30 -15.86
C THR A 343 11.82 21.31 -16.80
N GLN A 344 11.84 21.60 -18.09
CA GLN A 344 12.49 20.75 -19.10
C GLN A 344 14.01 20.78 -18.99
N GLU A 345 14.61 21.97 -18.83
CA GLU A 345 16.05 22.14 -18.70
C GLU A 345 16.58 21.51 -17.41
N ARG A 346 15.85 21.63 -16.30
CA ARG A 346 16.19 21.02 -15.00
C ARG A 346 16.22 19.50 -15.09
N ALA A 347 15.24 18.88 -15.77
CA ALA A 347 15.27 17.44 -16.02
C ALA A 347 16.50 16.99 -16.83
N GLN A 348 16.95 17.78 -17.81
CA GLN A 348 18.15 17.47 -18.59
C GLN A 348 19.45 17.61 -17.76
N VAL A 349 19.51 18.61 -16.88
CA VAL A 349 20.66 18.80 -15.99
C VAL A 349 20.75 17.65 -14.98
N LEU A 350 19.62 17.25 -14.39
CA LEU A 350 19.53 16.09 -13.51
C LEU A 350 19.91 14.80 -14.24
N ALA A 351 19.46 14.62 -15.49
CA ALA A 351 19.79 13.46 -16.31
C ALA A 351 21.30 13.28 -16.53
N ALA A 352 22.00 14.40 -16.71
CA ALA A 352 23.45 14.43 -16.90
C ALA A 352 24.25 14.16 -15.61
N GLY A 353 23.62 14.30 -14.43
CA GLY A 353 24.30 14.16 -13.14
C GLY A 353 25.34 15.25 -12.88
N ASP A 354 25.17 16.46 -13.44
CA ASP A 354 26.13 17.56 -13.34
C ASP A 354 25.60 18.70 -12.48
N ALA A 355 25.93 18.66 -11.18
CA ALA A 355 25.48 19.63 -10.20
C ALA A 355 25.94 21.08 -10.51
N GLN A 356 27.04 21.27 -11.26
CA GLN A 356 27.52 22.62 -11.60
C GLN A 356 26.58 23.32 -12.60
N ARG A 357 25.84 22.54 -13.39
CA ARG A 357 24.89 23.08 -14.37
C ARG A 357 23.56 23.52 -13.76
N LEU A 358 23.27 23.14 -12.51
CA LEU A 358 22.03 23.54 -11.81
C LEU A 358 21.92 25.06 -11.63
N ALA A 359 23.06 25.77 -11.52
CA ALA A 359 23.09 27.24 -11.48
C ALA A 359 22.51 27.92 -12.75
N GLN A 360 22.34 27.17 -13.85
CA GLN A 360 21.74 27.67 -15.09
C GLN A 360 20.20 27.69 -15.03
N VAL A 361 19.60 26.89 -14.14
CA VAL A 361 18.14 26.68 -14.04
C VAL A 361 17.57 27.13 -12.70
N GLU A 362 18.39 27.15 -11.65
CA GLU A 362 17.97 27.46 -10.28
C GLU A 362 18.72 28.66 -9.69
N VAL A 363 18.14 29.24 -8.65
CA VAL A 363 18.82 30.24 -7.82
C VAL A 363 19.88 29.51 -6.98
N VAL A 364 21.15 29.84 -7.19
CA VAL A 364 22.27 29.25 -6.45
C VAL A 364 22.04 29.38 -4.96
N ASP A 365 22.31 28.31 -4.23
CA ASP A 365 22.04 28.13 -2.79
C ASP A 365 20.56 28.29 -2.37
N GLY A 366 19.61 28.40 -3.31
CA GLY A 366 18.17 28.40 -3.04
C GLY A 366 17.62 27.02 -2.64
N PRO A 367 16.37 26.95 -2.13
CA PRO A 367 15.71 25.70 -1.76
C PRO A 367 15.75 24.61 -2.84
N ALA A 368 15.32 24.94 -4.07
CA ALA A 368 15.34 24.03 -5.20
C ALA A 368 16.78 23.58 -5.56
N HIS A 369 17.74 24.50 -5.49
CA HIS A 369 19.14 24.21 -5.79
C HIS A 369 19.77 23.22 -4.83
N ARG A 370 19.57 23.42 -3.51
CA ARG A 370 20.08 22.49 -2.51
C ARG A 370 19.44 21.11 -2.64
N ALA A 371 18.15 21.07 -3.00
CA ALA A 371 17.43 19.84 -3.27
C ALA A 371 18.03 19.05 -4.44
N ASP A 372 18.23 19.69 -5.58
CA ASP A 372 18.74 19.01 -6.78
C ASP A 372 20.24 18.65 -6.67
N VAL A 373 21.04 19.46 -5.97
CA VAL A 373 22.43 19.11 -5.64
C VAL A 373 22.47 17.82 -4.81
N ALA A 374 21.56 17.66 -3.86
CA ALA A 374 21.47 16.43 -3.06
C ALA A 374 21.05 15.21 -3.92
N VAL A 375 20.10 15.39 -4.84
CA VAL A 375 19.70 14.35 -5.81
C VAL A 375 20.89 13.91 -6.67
N VAL A 376 21.62 14.88 -7.26
CA VAL A 376 22.80 14.57 -8.08
C VAL A 376 23.91 13.89 -7.27
N ALA A 377 24.13 14.30 -6.02
CA ALA A 377 25.08 13.63 -5.13
C ALA A 377 24.66 12.19 -4.80
N GLY A 378 23.36 11.96 -4.57
CA GLY A 378 22.78 10.64 -4.28
C GLY A 378 22.89 9.64 -5.44
N LEU A 379 23.01 10.11 -6.68
CA LEU A 379 23.25 9.25 -7.84
C LEU A 379 24.64 8.58 -7.83
N ALA A 380 25.58 9.03 -6.98
CA ALA A 380 26.90 8.43 -6.81
C ALA A 380 27.67 8.20 -8.15
N GLY A 381 27.48 9.10 -9.12
CA GLY A 381 28.08 9.00 -10.47
C GLY A 381 27.24 8.26 -11.51
N ALA A 382 26.05 7.78 -11.15
CA ALA A 382 25.07 7.24 -12.09
C ALA A 382 24.47 8.34 -12.99
N ARG A 383 23.99 7.95 -14.17
CA ARG A 383 23.35 8.84 -15.15
C ARG A 383 21.96 8.34 -15.51
N LEU A 384 21.05 9.26 -15.84
CA LEU A 384 19.69 8.91 -16.27
C LEU A 384 19.59 9.13 -17.78
N ASP A 385 19.68 8.04 -18.54
CA ASP A 385 19.61 8.08 -20.01
C ASP A 385 18.15 8.09 -20.49
N GLY A 386 17.78 9.12 -21.24
CA GLY A 386 16.43 9.29 -21.78
C GLY A 386 15.43 10.00 -20.86
N LEU A 387 15.88 10.54 -19.73
CA LEU A 387 15.02 11.35 -18.85
C LEU A 387 14.65 12.67 -19.53
N ALA A 388 13.36 12.94 -19.62
CA ALA A 388 12.78 14.17 -20.11
C ALA A 388 11.50 14.50 -19.32
N ALA A 389 11.22 15.78 -19.14
CA ALA A 389 9.98 16.27 -18.55
C ALA A 389 9.01 16.72 -19.65
N GLU A 390 7.86 16.08 -19.75
CA GLU A 390 6.75 16.55 -20.60
C GLU A 390 5.77 17.35 -19.76
N VAL A 391 5.67 18.65 -20.04
CA VAL A 391 4.73 19.54 -19.33
C VAL A 391 3.39 19.53 -20.04
N THR A 392 2.35 19.06 -19.35
CA THR A 392 0.99 18.95 -19.89
C THR A 392 0.12 20.16 -19.53
N HIS A 393 0.43 20.83 -18.42
CA HIS A 393 -0.27 22.04 -18.00
C HIS A 393 0.68 22.99 -17.25
N ALA A 394 0.55 24.30 -17.49
CA ALA A 394 1.24 25.32 -16.72
C ALA A 394 0.36 26.59 -16.64
N ALA A 395 0.19 27.13 -15.44
CA ALA A 395 -0.59 28.35 -15.19
C ALA A 395 -0.07 29.07 -13.94
N LEU A 396 -0.27 30.38 -13.85
CA LEU A 396 0.00 31.12 -12.60
C LEU A 396 -0.82 30.51 -11.45
N ALA A 397 -0.21 30.38 -10.28
CA ALA A 397 -0.93 29.96 -9.08
C ALA A 397 -1.63 31.17 -8.45
N ASP A 398 -2.92 31.05 -8.14
CA ASP A 398 -3.64 32.06 -7.37
C ASP A 398 -3.09 32.11 -5.95
N VAL A 399 -2.48 33.23 -5.56
CA VAL A 399 -2.11 33.51 -4.17
C VAL A 399 -3.35 34.06 -3.49
N ASP A 400 -3.98 33.32 -2.56
CA ASP A 400 -5.09 33.81 -1.75
C ASP A 400 -4.52 34.77 -0.67
N PRO A 401 -4.74 36.09 -0.73
CA PRO A 401 -4.02 37.05 0.11
C PRO A 401 -4.66 37.22 1.49
N GLY A 402 -5.16 36.14 2.12
CA GLY A 402 -5.99 36.27 3.31
C GLY A 402 -6.26 34.99 4.11
N ALA A 403 -5.22 34.29 4.58
CA ALA A 403 -5.34 33.30 5.65
C ALA A 403 -4.44 33.69 6.84
N SER A 404 -4.76 34.79 7.51
CA SER A 404 -4.27 35.10 8.85
C SER A 404 -5.34 34.67 9.86
N ALA A 405 -4.98 33.72 10.72
CA ALA A 405 -5.80 33.26 11.83
C ALA A 405 -5.97 34.36 12.89
N ASP A 406 -7.19 34.56 13.35
CA ASP A 406 -7.55 35.46 14.44
C ASP A 406 -7.99 34.63 15.66
N GLY A 407 -7.59 35.05 16.87
CA GLY A 407 -8.25 34.68 18.14
C GLY A 407 -7.43 33.94 19.20
N GLY A 408 -6.88 34.68 20.17
CA GLY A 408 -6.38 34.11 21.43
C GLY A 408 -5.69 35.12 22.36
N ALA A 409 -6.48 35.85 23.13
CA ALA A 409 -6.01 36.86 24.09
C ALA A 409 -5.26 36.28 25.32
N GLY A 410 -4.21 36.98 25.75
CA GLY A 410 -3.83 37.10 27.17
C GLY A 410 -2.41 36.70 27.55
N GLY A 411 -1.49 37.68 27.62
CA GLY A 411 -0.20 37.51 28.32
C GLY A 411 0.87 38.50 27.91
N ARG A 412 0.85 39.72 28.48
CA ARG A 412 1.99 40.66 28.43
C ARG A 412 3.12 40.12 29.31
N ALA A 413 4.29 39.87 28.71
CA ALA A 413 5.59 40.03 29.36
C ALA A 413 6.62 40.37 28.27
N ASP A 414 7.24 41.53 28.44
CA ASP A 414 8.20 42.15 27.53
C ASP A 414 9.51 41.33 27.43
N VAL A 415 9.94 41.01 26.21
CA VAL A 415 11.35 40.78 25.86
C VAL A 415 11.60 41.34 24.46
N GLU A 416 12.46 42.35 24.40
CA GLU A 416 12.94 42.98 23.17
C GLU A 416 13.89 42.05 22.38
N GLY A 417 13.53 41.82 21.11
CA GLY A 417 14.44 41.96 19.97
C GLY A 417 15.42 40.82 19.63
N VAL A 418 15.01 39.93 18.72
CA VAL A 418 15.80 39.56 17.51
C VAL A 418 14.85 39.19 16.36
N GLY A 419 14.84 40.03 15.31
CA GLY A 419 14.71 39.67 13.88
C GLY A 419 13.51 38.85 13.40
N ALA A 420 12.53 39.54 12.81
CA ALA A 420 11.32 39.01 12.20
C ALA A 420 11.53 37.99 11.08
N ALA A 421 10.75 36.91 11.13
CA ALA A 421 10.28 36.19 9.96
C ALA A 421 9.06 36.93 9.37
N GLY A 422 8.98 37.05 8.05
CA GLY A 422 7.80 37.53 7.34
C GLY A 422 8.02 38.75 6.45
N ALA A 423 8.61 38.54 5.28
CA ALA A 423 8.40 39.38 4.09
C ALA A 423 8.53 38.47 2.86
N VAL A 424 7.44 38.26 2.14
CA VAL A 424 7.50 37.70 0.78
C VAL A 424 7.88 38.87 -0.11
N ASP A 425 9.12 38.88 -0.62
CA ASP A 425 9.62 39.94 -1.51
C ASP A 425 8.75 40.01 -2.78
N GLU A 426 8.41 41.23 -3.21
CA GLU A 426 7.50 41.55 -4.35
C GLU A 426 7.99 41.08 -5.75
N GLU A 427 8.95 40.16 -5.85
CA GLU A 427 9.56 39.74 -7.13
C GLU A 427 9.43 38.24 -7.48
N ASP A 428 8.88 37.42 -6.60
CA ASP A 428 8.73 35.98 -6.84
C ASP A 428 7.35 35.64 -7.45
N VAL A 429 7.34 34.77 -8.46
CA VAL A 429 6.12 34.38 -9.19
C VAL A 429 5.88 32.89 -9.04
N ALA A 430 4.71 32.52 -8.52
CA ALA A 430 4.28 31.13 -8.39
C ALA A 430 3.59 30.63 -9.67
N VAL A 431 4.08 29.52 -10.22
CA VAL A 431 3.52 28.86 -11.40
C VAL A 431 3.21 27.41 -11.08
N ARG A 432 1.95 27.02 -11.17
CA ARG A 432 1.51 25.63 -11.08
C ARG A 432 1.84 24.92 -12.38
N VAL A 433 2.61 23.82 -12.30
CA VAL A 433 3.06 23.03 -13.44
C VAL A 433 2.69 21.57 -13.23
N THR A 434 1.96 20.98 -14.19
CA THR A 434 1.71 19.54 -14.27
C THR A 434 2.62 18.94 -15.32
N SER A 435 3.42 17.95 -14.93
CA SER A 435 4.36 17.29 -15.84
C SER A 435 4.44 15.78 -15.62
N VAL A 436 4.92 15.08 -16.64
CA VAL A 436 5.21 13.64 -16.65
C VAL A 436 6.70 13.47 -16.93
N MET A 437 7.39 12.65 -16.15
CA MET A 437 8.76 12.24 -16.46
C MET A 437 8.72 11.04 -17.40
N SER A 438 9.51 11.06 -18.47
CA SER A 438 9.60 9.94 -19.40
C SER A 438 10.16 8.68 -18.73
N ALA A 439 9.81 7.52 -19.31
CA ALA A 439 10.55 6.30 -19.04
C ALA A 439 12.01 6.50 -19.45
N HIS A 440 12.95 6.07 -18.61
CA HIS A 440 14.36 6.31 -18.78
C HIS A 440 15.18 5.17 -18.18
N ARG A 441 16.48 5.16 -18.42
CA ARG A 441 17.39 4.12 -17.92
C ARG A 441 18.37 4.71 -16.93
N LEU A 442 18.48 4.09 -15.76
CA LEU A 442 19.54 4.40 -14.81
C LEU A 442 20.79 3.61 -15.20
N LEU A 443 21.86 4.33 -15.51
CA LEU A 443 23.19 3.82 -15.80
C LEU A 443 24.04 4.02 -14.55
N ALA A 444 24.17 2.97 -13.72
CA ALA A 444 24.98 3.03 -12.50
C ALA A 444 26.48 3.17 -12.81
N ALA A 445 27.24 3.65 -11.83
CA ALA A 445 28.69 3.84 -11.97
C ALA A 445 29.46 2.51 -12.20
N ASP A 446 28.89 1.38 -11.82
CA ASP A 446 29.42 0.03 -12.05
C ASP A 446 29.06 -0.56 -13.43
N GLY A 447 28.32 0.20 -14.25
CA GLY A 447 27.86 -0.20 -15.58
C GLY A 447 26.51 -0.93 -15.62
N THR A 448 25.86 -1.15 -14.48
CA THR A 448 24.52 -1.74 -14.40
C THR A 448 23.49 -0.81 -15.03
N VAL A 449 22.55 -1.39 -15.78
CA VAL A 449 21.46 -0.65 -16.44
C VAL A 449 20.12 -1.13 -15.88
N SER A 450 19.30 -0.23 -15.36
CA SER A 450 17.93 -0.53 -14.94
C SER A 450 16.92 0.39 -15.64
N ASP A 451 15.78 -0.18 -16.05
CA ASP A 451 14.69 0.55 -16.67
C ASP A 451 13.79 1.17 -15.60
N VAL A 452 13.54 2.48 -15.71
CA VAL A 452 12.62 3.23 -14.86
C VAL A 452 11.38 3.58 -15.69
N PRO A 453 10.17 3.16 -15.29
CA PRO A 453 8.95 3.48 -16.02
C PRO A 453 8.63 4.98 -15.96
N ALA A 454 7.85 5.47 -16.93
CA ALA A 454 7.38 6.85 -16.92
C ALA A 454 6.55 7.14 -15.66
N SER A 455 6.65 8.37 -15.15
CA SER A 455 5.88 8.75 -13.97
C SER A 455 4.39 8.93 -14.30
N ALA A 456 3.53 8.85 -13.31
CA ALA A 456 2.20 9.45 -13.43
C ALA A 456 2.33 10.99 -13.53
N PRO A 457 1.34 11.69 -14.12
CA PRO A 457 1.32 13.15 -14.09
C PRO A 457 1.35 13.68 -12.66
N ARG A 458 2.28 14.60 -12.37
CA ARG A 458 2.41 15.26 -11.06
C ARG A 458 2.27 16.76 -11.24
N THR A 459 1.56 17.39 -10.30
CA THR A 459 1.38 18.85 -10.27
C THR A 459 2.16 19.45 -9.10
N VAL A 460 3.04 20.40 -9.41
CA VAL A 460 3.84 21.14 -8.43
C VAL A 460 3.63 22.64 -8.62
N VAL A 461 3.98 23.44 -7.61
CA VAL A 461 4.06 24.90 -7.70
C VAL A 461 5.54 25.29 -7.71
N LEU A 462 5.98 25.89 -8.82
CA LEU A 462 7.32 26.47 -8.95
C LEU A 462 7.28 27.92 -8.51
N VAL A 463 8.10 28.27 -7.52
CA VAL A 463 8.37 29.67 -7.18
C VAL A 463 9.55 30.11 -8.04
N LEU A 464 9.30 31.05 -8.94
CA LEU A 464 10.29 31.58 -9.86
C LEU A 464 10.79 32.93 -9.35
N ARG A 465 12.10 33.16 -9.44
CA ARG A 465 12.75 34.43 -9.15
C ARG A 465 13.41 34.99 -10.39
N TRP A 466 13.24 36.29 -10.63
CA TRP A 466 13.95 36.97 -11.69
C TRP A 466 15.40 37.27 -11.25
N THR A 467 16.38 36.94 -12.11
CA THR A 467 17.81 37.23 -11.88
C THR A 467 18.39 38.01 -13.07
N ASP A 468 19.64 38.48 -12.94
CA ASP A 468 20.38 39.10 -14.05
C ASP A 468 20.50 38.19 -15.29
N ALA A 469 20.37 36.87 -15.10
CA ALA A 469 20.40 35.87 -16.16
C ALA A 469 18.99 35.34 -16.53
N GLY A 470 17.93 36.05 -16.13
CA GLY A 470 16.52 35.73 -16.35
C GLY A 470 15.88 34.91 -15.23
N TRP A 471 14.70 34.36 -15.49
CA TRP A 471 13.98 33.50 -14.55
C TRP A 471 14.80 32.29 -14.09
N ARG A 472 14.78 32.02 -12.78
CA ARG A 472 15.35 30.83 -12.14
C ARG A 472 14.34 30.23 -11.17
N VAL A 473 14.39 28.92 -10.99
CA VAL A 473 13.59 28.25 -9.96
C VAL A 473 14.22 28.52 -8.59
N LEU A 474 13.46 29.17 -7.71
CA LEU A 474 13.84 29.38 -6.33
C LEU A 474 13.42 28.18 -5.47
N ASP A 475 12.16 27.77 -5.62
CA ASP A 475 11.55 26.73 -4.80
C ASP A 475 10.55 25.89 -5.60
N VAL A 476 10.31 24.65 -5.14
CA VAL A 476 9.34 23.72 -5.72
C VAL A 476 8.54 23.08 -4.59
N THR A 477 7.24 23.32 -4.59
CA THR A 477 6.32 22.80 -3.57
C THR A 477 5.25 21.90 -4.21
N ASP A 478 4.77 20.91 -3.47
CA ASP A 478 3.66 20.07 -3.95
C ASP A 478 2.35 20.86 -3.95
N ALA A 479 1.58 20.73 -5.03
CA ALA A 479 0.30 21.45 -5.17
C ALA A 479 -0.79 20.96 -4.18
N SER A 480 -0.55 19.89 -3.41
CA SER A 480 -1.41 19.46 -2.31
C SER A 480 -1.17 20.23 -1.01
N ALA A 481 -0.15 21.10 -0.96
CA ALA A 481 0.27 21.85 0.22
C ALA A 481 0.12 23.39 0.06
N ALA A 482 -0.59 23.86 -0.97
CA ALA A 482 -0.81 25.28 -1.24
C ALA A 482 -2.28 25.63 -1.40
#